data_AF-A0A6P9CQ09-F1
#
_entry.id   AF-A0A6P9CQ09-F1
#
_cell.length_a   1.000
_cell.length_b   1.000
_cell.length_c   1.000
_cell.angle_alpha   90.00
_cell.angle_beta   90.00
_cell.angle_gamma   90.00
#
_symmetry.space_group_name_H-M   'P 1'
#
loop_
_entity.id
_entity.type
_entity.pdbx_description
1 polymer ?
#
loop_
_entity_poly.entity_id
_entity_poly.type
_entity_poly.pdbx_seq_one_letter_code
_entity_poly.pdbx_strand_id
1 'polypeptide(L)'
;MHPSARPVYYGVVFAWYMFFFYGNAYSLANLDKSRIPTGPFNPFYGSKWKYLSFLNVVLQAFFYAISLLTSAFILMKKRRIATTMISFKDLIFSSLVFPLSTFVFATFWSMYLYDRNLIYPKYMDSIIPEWINHGMHTLVFLLALVEMFVIPHQYPSVGKSLSILGVLILAYLLWILYFFAKTGKWLYPIFKFLSPLGMIVFSGIAAVTIFFYYILGRFLNRMIWGDTVPVRDVHKKKCK
;
A
#
# COMPACT_ATOMS: atom_id res chain seq x y z
N MET A 1 -11.83 11.07 -14.39
CA MET A 1 -11.31 10.51 -15.67
C MET A 1 -12.41 9.83 -16.48
N HIS A 2 -12.52 10.12 -17.78
CA HIS A 2 -13.50 9.50 -18.69
C HIS A 2 -13.32 7.97 -18.78
N PRO A 3 -14.39 7.15 -18.85
CA PRO A 3 -14.27 5.69 -18.86
C PRO A 3 -13.35 5.11 -19.94
N SER A 4 -13.27 5.74 -21.12
CA SER A 4 -12.39 5.28 -22.21
C SER A 4 -10.89 5.46 -21.94
N ALA A 5 -10.50 6.38 -21.04
CA ALA A 5 -9.11 6.62 -20.69
C ALA A 5 -8.61 5.71 -19.55
N ARG A 6 -9.53 5.13 -18.76
CA ARG A 6 -9.20 4.30 -17.60
C ARG A 6 -8.37 3.04 -17.94
N PRO A 7 -8.64 2.29 -19.03
CA PRO A 7 -7.81 1.13 -19.37
C PRO A 7 -6.37 1.50 -19.65
N VAL A 8 -6.12 2.63 -20.33
CA VAL A 8 -4.76 3.10 -20.62
C VAL A 8 -4.05 3.46 -19.33
N TYR A 9 -4.69 4.29 -18.49
CA TYR A 9 -4.13 4.69 -17.20
C TYR A 9 -3.82 3.48 -16.30
N TYR A 10 -4.80 2.59 -16.07
CA TYR A 10 -4.59 1.40 -15.26
C TYR A 10 -3.58 0.44 -15.88
N GLY A 11 -3.54 0.33 -17.21
CA GLY A 11 -2.57 -0.48 -17.94
C GLY A 11 -1.14 0.02 -17.74
N VAL A 12 -0.92 1.33 -17.85
CA VAL A 12 0.39 1.96 -17.61
C VAL A 12 0.85 1.76 -16.16
N VAL A 13 -0.02 2.03 -15.19
CA VAL A 13 0.34 1.87 -13.76
C VAL A 13 0.55 0.39 -13.41
N PHE A 14 -0.26 -0.52 -13.94
CA PHE A 14 -0.06 -1.95 -13.74
C PHE A 14 1.25 -2.43 -14.37
N ALA A 15 1.58 -1.99 -15.59
CA ALA A 15 2.85 -2.29 -16.23
C ALA A 15 4.04 -1.77 -15.41
N TRP A 16 3.93 -0.59 -14.80
CA TRP A 16 4.91 -0.09 -13.83
C TRP A 16 5.12 -1.06 -12.67
N TYR A 17 4.06 -1.59 -12.06
CA TYR A 17 4.21 -2.57 -10.97
C TYR A 17 4.86 -3.88 -11.43
N MET A 18 4.54 -4.36 -12.64
CA MET A 18 5.19 -5.54 -13.21
C MET A 18 6.69 -5.30 -13.44
N PHE A 19 7.04 -4.15 -14.01
CA PHE A 19 8.43 -3.70 -14.15
C PHE A 19 9.13 -3.58 -12.79
N PHE A 20 8.45 -3.00 -11.79
CA PHE A 20 8.98 -2.83 -10.44
C PHE A 20 9.29 -4.18 -9.78
N PHE A 21 8.39 -5.17 -9.90
CA PHE A 21 8.62 -6.53 -9.40
C PHE A 21 9.78 -7.21 -10.13
N TYR A 22 9.84 -7.06 -11.45
CA TYR A 22 10.95 -7.58 -12.24
C TYR A 22 12.28 -6.97 -11.79
N GLY A 23 12.38 -5.64 -11.70
CA GLY A 23 13.62 -5.00 -11.28
C GLY A 23 14.00 -5.27 -9.82
N ASN A 24 13.03 -5.48 -8.92
CA ASN A 24 13.30 -6.01 -7.57
C ASN A 24 13.89 -7.42 -7.61
N ALA A 25 13.31 -8.32 -8.40
CA ALA A 25 13.80 -9.69 -8.54
C ALA A 25 15.19 -9.72 -9.18
N TYR A 26 15.39 -8.91 -10.22
CA TYR A 26 16.68 -8.73 -10.90
C TYR A 26 17.74 -8.19 -9.96
N SER A 27 17.43 -7.16 -9.17
CA SER A 27 18.38 -6.57 -8.21
C SER A 27 18.76 -7.58 -7.12
N LEU A 28 17.82 -8.39 -6.66
CA LEU A 28 18.10 -9.44 -5.68
C LEU A 28 18.94 -10.58 -6.28
N ALA A 29 18.68 -10.98 -7.52
CA ALA A 29 19.42 -12.02 -8.21
C ALA A 29 20.88 -11.64 -8.49
N ASN A 30 21.14 -10.36 -8.73
CA ASN A 30 22.47 -9.81 -9.02
C ASN A 30 23.12 -9.14 -7.79
N LEU A 31 22.54 -9.29 -6.60
CA LEU A 31 23.10 -8.72 -5.39
C LEU A 31 24.41 -9.42 -5.03
N ASP A 32 25.47 -8.64 -4.91
CA ASP A 32 26.73 -9.09 -4.32
C ASP A 32 26.50 -9.48 -2.85
N LYS A 33 26.50 -10.79 -2.59
CA LYS A 33 26.22 -11.37 -1.28
C LYS A 33 27.22 -10.93 -0.21
N SER A 34 28.42 -10.51 -0.59
CA SER A 34 29.43 -9.99 0.35
C SER A 34 28.96 -8.70 1.05
N ARG A 35 28.04 -7.96 0.42
CA ARG A 35 27.47 -6.72 0.96
C ARG A 35 26.37 -6.96 1.99
N ILE A 36 25.88 -8.19 2.11
CA ILE A 36 24.82 -8.53 3.05
C ILE A 36 25.43 -8.70 4.44
N PRO A 37 25.07 -7.88 5.44
CA PRO A 37 25.60 -8.05 6.78
C PRO A 37 25.16 -9.39 7.38
N THR A 38 26.10 -10.08 8.02
CA THR A 38 25.85 -11.31 8.80
C THR A 38 25.28 -11.01 10.20
N GLY A 39 25.26 -9.74 10.59
CA GLY A 39 24.82 -9.27 11.89
C GLY A 39 23.32 -9.45 12.18
N PRO A 40 22.86 -8.96 13.35
CA PRO A 40 21.48 -9.15 13.81
C PRO A 40 20.45 -8.44 12.94
N PHE A 41 20.86 -7.47 12.12
CA PHE A 41 20.04 -6.84 11.08
C PHE A 41 20.50 -7.25 9.69
N ASN A 42 20.02 -8.39 9.23
CA ASN A 42 20.15 -8.80 7.83
C ASN A 42 18.78 -8.58 7.14
N PRO A 43 18.68 -7.64 6.18
CA PRO A 43 17.42 -7.31 5.53
C PRO A 43 16.84 -8.51 4.75
N PHE A 44 17.69 -9.41 4.25
CA PHE A 44 17.30 -10.60 3.51
C PHE A 44 17.24 -11.87 4.35
N TYR A 45 17.41 -11.79 5.68
CA TYR A 45 17.17 -12.94 6.53
C TYR A 45 15.66 -13.24 6.56
N GLY A 46 15.27 -14.40 6.04
CA GLY A 46 13.87 -14.70 5.72
C GLY A 46 13.43 -14.07 4.39
N SER A 47 12.11 -14.05 4.12
CA SER A 47 11.59 -13.52 2.85
C SER A 47 11.15 -12.06 2.95
N LYS A 48 11.22 -11.32 1.84
CA LYS A 48 10.76 -9.92 1.71
C LYS A 48 9.29 -9.67 2.10
N TRP A 49 8.48 -10.73 2.10
CA TRP A 49 7.08 -10.74 2.57
C TRP A 49 6.90 -10.28 4.02
N LYS A 50 7.97 -10.16 4.80
CA LYS A 50 7.94 -9.59 6.14
C LYS A 50 7.73 -8.06 6.17
N TYR A 51 8.09 -7.35 5.11
CA TYR A 51 8.05 -5.89 5.11
C TYR A 51 6.69 -5.33 4.67
N LEU A 52 6.12 -4.43 5.48
CA LEU A 52 4.85 -3.77 5.16
C LEU A 52 4.91 -3.01 3.84
N SER A 53 6.05 -2.37 3.52
CA SER A 53 6.23 -1.65 2.25
C SER A 53 6.14 -2.59 1.06
N PHE A 54 6.72 -3.79 1.15
CA PHE A 54 6.59 -4.80 0.10
C PHE A 54 5.15 -5.33 -0.02
N LEU A 55 4.50 -5.61 1.11
CA LEU A 55 3.08 -6.01 1.13
C LEU A 55 2.17 -4.92 0.53
N ASN A 56 2.47 -3.65 0.77
CA ASN A 56 1.75 -2.52 0.20
C ASN A 56 1.92 -2.43 -1.33
N VAL A 57 3.14 -2.66 -1.85
CA VAL A 57 3.37 -2.75 -3.30
C VAL A 57 2.55 -3.88 -3.93
N VAL A 58 2.49 -5.05 -3.29
CA VAL A 58 1.65 -6.19 -3.74
C VAL A 58 0.17 -5.82 -3.73
N LEU A 59 -0.30 -5.18 -2.67
CA LEU A 59 -1.67 -4.68 -2.57
C LEU A 59 -2.01 -3.70 -3.71
N GLN A 60 -1.09 -2.78 -4.04
CA GLN A 60 -1.31 -1.84 -5.13
C GLN A 60 -1.34 -2.52 -6.49
N ALA A 61 -0.41 -3.43 -6.77
CA ALA A 61 -0.42 -4.19 -8.01
C ALA A 61 -1.72 -4.98 -8.19
N PHE A 62 -2.22 -5.60 -7.11
CA PHE A 62 -3.50 -6.28 -7.09
C PHE A 62 -4.68 -5.31 -7.34
N PHE A 63 -4.68 -4.16 -6.68
CA PHE A 63 -5.68 -3.12 -6.90
C PHE A 63 -5.71 -2.63 -8.35
N TYR A 64 -4.57 -2.34 -8.95
CA TYR A 64 -4.48 -1.88 -10.34
C TYR A 64 -4.82 -2.98 -11.34
N ALA A 65 -4.50 -4.25 -11.05
CA ALA A 65 -4.96 -5.39 -11.86
C ALA A 65 -6.49 -5.51 -11.86
N ILE A 66 -7.13 -5.43 -10.69
CA ILE A 66 -8.59 -5.43 -10.58
C ILE A 66 -9.19 -4.22 -11.30
N SER A 67 -8.59 -3.05 -11.17
CA SER A 67 -9.10 -1.82 -11.79
C SER A 67 -9.00 -1.85 -13.31
N LEU A 68 -7.92 -2.42 -13.86
CA LEU A 68 -7.76 -2.70 -15.28
C LEU A 68 -8.82 -3.69 -15.78
N LEU A 69 -8.99 -4.81 -15.08
CA LEU A 69 -9.98 -5.83 -15.43
C LEU A 69 -11.42 -5.28 -15.32
N THR A 70 -11.71 -4.47 -14.31
CA THR A 70 -12.99 -3.76 -14.15
C THR A 70 -13.26 -2.87 -15.36
N SER A 71 -12.25 -2.13 -15.82
CA SER A 71 -12.36 -1.25 -16.98
C SER A 71 -12.61 -2.03 -18.27
N ALA A 72 -11.96 -3.19 -18.44
CA ALA A 72 -12.23 -4.10 -19.55
C ALA A 72 -13.69 -4.59 -19.54
N PHE A 73 -14.22 -5.02 -18.39
CA PHE A 73 -15.62 -5.47 -18.29
C PHE A 73 -16.64 -4.35 -18.55
N ILE A 74 -16.33 -3.11 -18.16
CA ILE A 74 -17.16 -1.94 -18.49
C ILE A 74 -17.22 -1.76 -20.02
N LEU A 75 -16.09 -1.84 -20.72
CA LEU A 75 -16.03 -1.72 -22.18
C LEU A 75 -16.75 -2.87 -22.89
N MET A 76 -16.65 -4.09 -22.36
CA MET A 76 -17.39 -5.26 -22.85
C MET A 76 -18.90 -5.22 -22.51
N LYS A 77 -19.39 -4.13 -21.91
CA LYS A 77 -20.78 -3.92 -21.49
C LYS A 77 -21.29 -5.02 -20.52
N LYS A 78 -20.40 -5.70 -19.78
CA LYS A 78 -20.73 -6.73 -18.79
C LYS A 78 -21.13 -6.08 -17.46
N ARG A 79 -22.28 -5.40 -17.46
CA ARG A 79 -22.74 -4.52 -16.37
C ARG A 79 -22.75 -5.16 -14.98
N ARG A 80 -23.28 -6.37 -14.83
CA ARG A 80 -23.41 -7.03 -13.52
C ARG A 80 -22.05 -7.29 -12.87
N ILE A 81 -21.10 -7.83 -13.63
CA ILE A 81 -19.73 -8.12 -13.17
C ILE A 81 -19.01 -6.80 -12.86
N ALA A 82 -19.11 -5.82 -13.76
CA ALA A 82 -18.50 -4.51 -13.56
C ALA A 82 -18.96 -3.83 -12.26
N THR A 83 -20.26 -3.85 -11.95
CA THR A 83 -20.76 -3.24 -10.70
C THR A 83 -20.17 -3.90 -9.46
N THR A 84 -20.14 -5.23 -9.39
CA THR A 84 -19.52 -5.96 -8.26
C THR A 84 -18.04 -5.62 -8.12
N MET A 85 -17.31 -5.57 -9.23
CA MET A 85 -15.88 -5.24 -9.22
C MET A 85 -15.61 -3.78 -8.84
N ILE A 86 -16.48 -2.85 -9.21
CA ILE A 86 -16.38 -1.44 -8.77
C ILE A 86 -16.55 -1.37 -7.24
N SER A 87 -17.56 -2.03 -6.67
CA SER A 87 -17.73 -2.04 -5.21
C SER A 87 -16.53 -2.68 -4.50
N PHE A 88 -15.96 -3.74 -5.08
CA PHE A 88 -14.78 -4.40 -4.51
C PHE A 88 -13.50 -3.55 -4.61
N LYS A 89 -13.23 -2.93 -5.78
CA LYS A 89 -12.07 -2.04 -5.95
C LYS A 89 -12.19 -0.82 -5.03
N ASP A 90 -13.38 -0.28 -4.85
CA ASP A 90 -13.61 0.89 -3.99
C ASP A 90 -13.39 0.53 -2.52
N LEU A 91 -13.84 -0.64 -2.08
CA LEU A 91 -13.53 -1.19 -0.76
C LEU A 91 -12.02 -1.31 -0.55
N ILE A 92 -11.30 -1.94 -1.48
CA ILE A 92 -9.84 -2.13 -1.39
C ILE A 92 -9.12 -0.79 -1.37
N PHE A 93 -9.47 0.12 -2.28
CA PHE A 93 -8.81 1.42 -2.38
C PHE A 93 -8.98 2.22 -1.09
N SER A 94 -10.24 2.42 -0.70
CA SER A 94 -10.61 3.27 0.43
C SER A 94 -10.15 2.70 1.76
N SER A 95 -10.30 1.39 1.95
CA SER A 95 -10.04 0.74 3.24
C SER A 95 -8.59 0.33 3.38
N LEU A 96 -7.85 0.04 2.30
CA LEU A 96 -6.50 -0.52 2.40
C LEU A 96 -5.45 0.30 1.65
N VAL A 97 -5.59 0.46 0.34
CA VAL A 97 -4.53 1.06 -0.52
C VAL A 97 -4.16 2.46 -0.06
N PHE A 98 -5.15 3.35 0.06
CA PHE A 98 -4.91 4.73 0.43
C PHE A 98 -4.32 4.89 1.85
N PRO A 99 -4.95 4.36 2.92
CA PRO A 99 -4.41 4.53 4.27
C PRO A 99 -3.05 3.86 4.46
N LEU A 100 -2.82 2.65 3.92
CA LEU A 100 -1.53 1.97 4.05
C LEU A 100 -0.43 2.65 3.24
N SER A 101 -0.72 3.14 2.04
CA SER A 101 0.28 3.85 1.24
C SER A 101 0.68 5.18 1.86
N THR A 102 -0.30 5.90 2.41
CA THR A 102 -0.04 7.13 3.18
C THR A 102 0.78 6.82 4.43
N PHE A 103 0.43 5.75 5.16
CA PHE A 103 1.18 5.33 6.34
C PHE A 103 2.62 4.93 6.04
N VAL A 104 2.83 4.11 5.01
CA VAL A 104 4.17 3.68 4.57
C VAL A 104 5.02 4.89 4.18
N PHE A 105 4.48 5.79 3.36
CA PHE A 105 5.18 7.00 2.95
C PHE A 105 5.53 7.89 4.15
N ALA A 106 4.52 8.29 4.92
CA ALA A 106 4.70 9.24 6.01
C ALA A 106 5.64 8.68 7.09
N THR A 107 5.43 7.44 7.51
CA THR A 107 6.24 6.84 8.57
C THR A 107 7.67 6.61 8.13
N PHE A 108 7.87 6.07 6.91
CA PHE A 108 9.21 5.81 6.40
C PHE A 108 10.02 7.10 6.28
N TRP A 109 9.48 8.12 5.60
CA TRP A 109 10.24 9.35 5.38
C TRP A 109 10.40 10.18 6.65
N SER A 110 9.41 10.21 7.55
CA SER A 110 9.57 10.90 8.83
C SER A 110 10.69 10.26 9.67
N MET A 111 10.72 8.93 9.76
CA MET A 111 11.79 8.22 10.48
C MET A 111 13.14 8.34 9.76
N TYR A 112 13.15 8.23 8.43
CA TYR A 112 14.36 8.37 7.62
C TYR A 112 15.01 9.73 7.82
N LEU A 113 14.22 10.81 7.81
CA LEU A 113 14.70 12.18 7.99
C LEU A 113 15.10 12.49 9.43
N TYR A 114 14.42 11.90 10.42
CA TYR A 114 14.75 12.06 11.84
C TYR A 114 16.04 11.31 12.22
N ASP A 115 16.04 9.99 12.03
CA ASP A 115 17.22 9.14 12.16
C ASP A 115 17.02 7.87 11.33
N ARG A 116 17.64 7.85 10.14
CA ARG A 116 17.55 6.72 9.22
C ARG A 116 17.96 5.39 9.84
N ASN A 117 18.81 5.35 10.87
CA ASN A 117 19.22 4.08 11.48
C ASN A 117 18.07 3.34 12.18
N LEU A 118 16.96 4.03 12.46
CA LEU A 118 15.76 3.42 13.05
C LEU A 118 14.99 2.52 12.06
N ILE A 119 15.14 2.74 10.74
CA ILE A 119 14.35 2.03 9.72
C ILE A 119 15.16 1.58 8.50
N TYR A 120 16.15 2.36 8.08
CA TYR A 120 16.95 2.15 6.87
C TYR A 120 18.41 2.62 7.08
N PRO A 121 19.24 1.81 7.76
CA PRO A 121 20.64 2.17 8.06
C PRO A 121 21.49 2.40 6.80
N LYS A 122 22.61 3.13 6.94
CA LYS A 122 23.49 3.52 5.80
C LYS A 122 23.95 2.37 4.90
N TYR A 123 24.25 1.21 5.47
CA TYR A 123 24.70 0.05 4.68
C TYR A 123 23.63 -0.45 3.69
N MET A 124 22.35 -0.11 3.89
CA MET A 124 21.28 -0.49 2.97
C MET A 124 21.43 0.16 1.59
N ASP A 125 22.14 1.30 1.48
CA ASP A 125 22.36 2.01 0.21
C ASP A 125 23.22 1.19 -0.77
N SER A 126 24.11 0.34 -0.26
CA SER A 126 24.94 -0.54 -1.11
C SER A 126 24.23 -1.80 -1.57
N ILE A 127 23.02 -2.03 -1.04
CA ILE A 127 22.23 -3.25 -1.17
C ILE A 127 20.95 -3.01 -1.98
N ILE A 128 20.18 -1.98 -1.62
CA ILE A 128 18.89 -1.66 -2.23
C ILE A 128 19.09 -0.44 -3.13
N PRO A 129 18.93 -0.59 -4.46
CA PRO A 129 18.95 0.54 -5.38
C PRO A 129 17.97 1.63 -4.95
N GLU A 130 18.38 2.89 -5.08
CA GLU A 130 17.60 4.06 -4.67
C GLU A 130 16.23 4.10 -5.33
N TRP A 131 16.14 3.78 -6.63
CA TRP A 131 14.87 3.74 -7.36
C TRP A 131 13.90 2.67 -6.80
N ILE A 132 14.41 1.55 -6.29
CA ILE A 132 13.60 0.52 -5.62
C ILE A 132 13.09 1.07 -4.29
N ASN A 133 13.94 1.75 -3.52
CA ASN A 133 13.55 2.39 -2.28
C ASN A 133 12.42 3.42 -2.50
N HIS A 134 12.56 4.30 -3.50
CA HIS A 134 11.51 5.25 -3.86
C HIS A 134 10.25 4.57 -4.40
N GLY A 135 10.37 3.48 -5.16
CA GLY A 135 9.20 2.74 -5.60
C GLY A 135 8.40 2.12 -4.45
N MET A 136 9.07 1.60 -3.41
CA MET A 136 8.41 1.03 -2.23
C MET A 136 7.84 2.07 -1.26
N HIS A 137 8.48 3.24 -1.13
CA HIS A 137 8.16 4.20 -0.06
C HIS A 137 7.63 5.55 -0.56
N THR A 138 7.82 5.90 -1.82
CA THR A 138 7.36 7.18 -2.42
C THR A 138 6.24 6.98 -3.43
N LEU A 139 6.51 6.20 -4.48
CA LEU A 139 5.59 6.07 -5.61
C LEU A 139 4.28 5.40 -5.22
N VAL A 140 4.29 4.53 -4.21
CA VAL A 140 3.06 3.98 -3.61
C VAL A 140 2.07 5.08 -3.20
N PHE A 141 2.55 6.13 -2.53
CA PHE A 141 1.69 7.22 -2.09
C PHE A 141 1.30 8.14 -3.25
N LEU A 142 2.26 8.48 -4.13
CA LEU A 142 1.98 9.35 -5.27
C LEU A 142 0.95 8.74 -6.23
N LEU A 143 1.05 7.44 -6.51
CA LEU A 143 0.06 6.73 -7.35
C LEU A 143 -1.30 6.66 -6.66
N ALA A 144 -1.35 6.41 -5.34
CA ALA A 144 -2.61 6.43 -4.59
C ALA A 144 -3.26 7.84 -4.56
N LEU A 145 -2.46 8.91 -4.49
CA LEU A 145 -2.94 10.29 -4.62
C LEU A 145 -3.50 10.55 -6.01
N VAL A 146 -2.77 10.19 -7.07
CA VAL A 146 -3.24 10.36 -8.45
C VAL A 146 -4.58 9.62 -8.63
N GLU A 147 -4.69 8.38 -8.16
CA GLU A 147 -5.94 7.62 -8.19
C GLU A 147 -7.08 8.39 -7.52
N MET A 148 -6.86 8.89 -6.30
CA MET A 148 -7.86 9.68 -5.55
C MET A 148 -8.32 10.93 -6.31
N PHE A 149 -7.40 11.64 -6.98
CA PHE A 149 -7.71 12.86 -7.72
C PHE A 149 -8.39 12.60 -9.06
N VAL A 150 -8.15 11.46 -9.69
CA VAL A 150 -8.65 11.19 -11.05
C VAL A 150 -9.84 10.24 -11.10
N ILE A 151 -10.07 9.45 -10.04
CA ILE A 151 -11.15 8.46 -9.93
C ILE A 151 -11.94 8.68 -8.63
N PRO A 152 -13.27 8.89 -8.71
CA PRO A 152 -14.11 8.91 -7.52
C PRO A 152 -14.28 7.49 -6.95
N HIS A 153 -14.10 7.35 -5.63
CA HIS A 153 -14.30 6.09 -4.92
C HIS A 153 -15.46 6.16 -3.93
N GLN A 154 -16.24 5.08 -3.84
CA GLN A 154 -17.26 4.91 -2.81
C GLN A 154 -16.65 4.35 -1.53
N TYR A 155 -16.63 5.16 -0.48
CA TYR A 155 -16.22 4.69 0.83
C TYR A 155 -17.35 3.85 1.46
N PRO A 156 -17.04 2.63 1.97
CA PRO A 156 -17.99 1.84 2.74
C PRO A 156 -18.36 2.53 4.06
N SER A 157 -19.21 1.88 4.87
CA SER A 157 -19.39 2.32 6.25
C SER A 157 -18.05 2.35 6.99
N VAL A 158 -17.89 3.34 7.88
CA VAL A 158 -16.67 3.54 8.67
C VAL A 158 -16.36 2.29 9.47
N GLY A 159 -17.35 1.74 10.19
CA GLY A 159 -17.18 0.52 10.96
C GLY A 159 -16.62 -0.63 10.13
N LYS A 160 -17.18 -0.90 8.94
CA LYS A 160 -16.68 -1.96 8.05
C LYS A 160 -15.22 -1.74 7.65
N SER A 161 -14.87 -0.50 7.26
CA SER A 161 -13.52 -0.18 6.80
C SER A 161 -12.49 -0.26 7.94
N LEU A 162 -12.86 0.25 9.13
CA LEU A 162 -12.03 0.17 10.34
C LEU A 162 -11.88 -1.27 10.83
N SER A 163 -12.91 -2.11 10.75
CA SER A 163 -12.81 -3.53 11.08
C SER A 163 -11.84 -4.25 10.14
N ILE A 164 -11.92 -4.01 8.83
CA ILE A 164 -10.99 -4.58 7.85
C ILE A 164 -9.55 -4.14 8.14
N LEU A 165 -9.33 -2.85 8.38
CA LEU A 165 -8.02 -2.33 8.75
C LEU A 165 -7.52 -2.91 10.07
N GLY A 166 -8.38 -2.99 11.09
CA GLY A 166 -8.02 -3.53 12.40
C GLY A 166 -7.58 -4.99 12.32
N VAL A 167 -8.28 -5.83 11.54
CA VAL A 167 -7.88 -7.22 11.29
C VAL A 167 -6.52 -7.28 10.59
N LEU A 168 -6.30 -6.44 9.57
CA LEU A 168 -5.02 -6.42 8.84
C LEU A 168 -3.86 -5.94 9.73
N ILE A 169 -4.08 -4.89 10.53
CA ILE A 169 -3.10 -4.37 11.49
C ILE A 169 -2.75 -5.46 12.51
N LEU A 170 -3.75 -6.10 13.12
CA LEU A 170 -3.53 -7.17 14.09
C LEU A 170 -2.77 -8.34 13.45
N ALA A 171 -3.17 -8.78 12.25
CA ALA A 171 -2.48 -9.84 11.53
C ALA A 171 -1.01 -9.49 11.27
N TYR A 172 -0.72 -8.24 10.88
CA TYR A 172 0.65 -7.80 10.64
C TYR A 172 1.46 -7.68 11.93
N LEU A 173 0.87 -7.20 13.03
CA LEU A 173 1.53 -7.16 14.34
C LEU A 173 1.87 -8.58 14.84
N LEU A 174 0.93 -9.52 14.72
CA LEU A 174 1.17 -10.93 15.04
C LEU A 174 2.27 -11.52 14.17
N TRP A 175 2.34 -11.14 12.88
CA TRP A 175 3.40 -11.57 11.98
C TRP A 175 4.78 -11.05 12.39
N ILE A 176 4.89 -9.78 12.84
CA ILE A 176 6.13 -9.22 13.38
C ILE A 176 6.58 -10.00 14.61
N LEU A 177 5.67 -10.24 15.56
CA LEU A 177 5.97 -10.96 16.79
C LEU A 177 6.35 -12.42 16.52
N TYR A 178 5.66 -13.08 15.60
CA TYR A 178 5.98 -14.43 15.15
C TYR A 178 7.38 -14.49 14.54
N PHE A 179 7.73 -13.55 13.65
CA PHE A 179 9.05 -13.47 13.04
C PHE A 179 10.14 -13.30 14.10
N PHE A 180 9.93 -12.41 15.08
CA PHE A 180 10.87 -12.24 16.18
C PHE A 180 11.01 -13.53 17.01
N ALA A 181 9.90 -14.13 17.43
CA ALA A 181 9.90 -15.36 18.22
C ALA A 181 10.61 -16.53 17.52
N LYS A 182 10.54 -16.60 16.18
CA LYS A 182 11.22 -17.64 15.39
C LYS A 182 12.68 -17.38 15.11
N THR A 183 13.10 -16.12 15.03
CA THR A 183 14.43 -15.76 14.50
C THR A 183 15.34 -15.10 15.53
N GLY A 184 14.80 -14.61 16.64
CA GLY A 184 15.49 -13.75 17.59
C GLY A 184 15.89 -12.39 17.02
N LYS A 185 15.43 -12.03 15.81
CA LYS A 185 15.79 -10.81 15.09
C LYS A 185 14.57 -9.92 14.91
N TRP A 186 14.74 -8.64 15.21
CA TRP A 186 13.69 -7.65 14.96
C TRP A 186 13.56 -7.34 13.48
N LEU A 187 12.31 -7.15 13.04
CA LEU A 187 12.01 -6.80 11.65
C LEU A 187 12.52 -5.40 11.29
N TYR A 188 12.29 -4.43 12.18
CA TYR A 188 12.69 -3.03 12.03
C TYR A 188 13.66 -2.64 13.16
N PRO A 189 14.75 -1.89 12.88
CA PRO A 189 15.75 -1.51 13.89
C PRO A 189 15.17 -0.84 15.11
N ILE A 190 14.16 0.02 14.94
CA ILE A 190 13.48 0.72 16.02
C ILE A 190 13.04 -0.20 17.17
N PHE A 191 12.61 -1.44 16.89
CA PHE A 191 12.12 -2.35 17.94
C PHE A 191 13.20 -2.78 18.93
N LYS A 192 14.49 -2.68 18.58
CA LYS A 192 15.58 -2.94 19.53
C LYS A 192 15.64 -1.94 20.68
N PHE A 193 15.14 -0.74 20.44
CA PHE A 193 15.21 0.37 21.39
C PHE A 193 13.95 0.49 22.25
N LEU A 194 12.95 -0.37 22.02
CA LEU A 194 11.68 -0.33 22.73
C LEU A 194 11.62 -1.41 23.81
N SER A 195 11.16 -1.02 25.00
CA SER A 195 10.71 -1.96 26.02
C SER A 195 9.42 -2.66 25.57
N PRO A 196 8.98 -3.75 26.23
CA PRO A 196 7.68 -4.37 25.93
C PRO A 196 6.52 -3.38 25.95
N LEU A 197 6.49 -2.47 26.94
CA LEU A 197 5.51 -1.39 26.99
C LEU A 197 5.67 -0.41 25.82
N GLY A 198 6.92 -0.05 25.49
CA GLY A 198 7.22 0.80 24.34
C GLY A 198 6.72 0.22 23.01
N MET A 199 6.82 -1.10 22.83
CA MET A 199 6.29 -1.77 21.64
C MET A 199 4.76 -1.72 21.57
N ILE A 200 4.06 -1.89 22.69
CA ILE A 200 2.60 -1.78 22.77
C ILE A 200 2.17 -0.35 22.42
N VAL A 201 2.80 0.65 23.03
CA VAL A 201 2.50 2.06 22.77
C VAL A 201 2.79 2.43 21.32
N PHE A 202 3.94 2.05 20.79
CA PHE A 202 4.32 2.28 19.39
C PHE A 202 3.32 1.67 18.42
N SER A 203 2.92 0.42 18.66
CA SER A 203 1.94 -0.29 17.82
C SER A 203 0.55 0.36 17.91
N GLY A 204 0.15 0.83 19.09
CA GLY A 204 -1.09 1.58 19.30
C GLY A 204 -1.11 2.90 18.53
N ILE A 205 -0.02 3.68 18.61
CA ILE A 205 0.14 4.93 17.85
C ILE A 205 0.08 4.66 16.34
N ALA A 206 0.77 3.63 15.87
CA ALA A 206 0.73 3.23 14.46
C ALA A 206 -0.69 2.87 14.01
N ALA A 207 -1.43 2.10 14.80
CA ALA A 207 -2.81 1.72 14.49
C ALA A 207 -3.74 2.95 14.41
N VAL A 208 -3.68 3.84 15.41
CA VAL A 208 -4.46 5.09 15.43
C VAL A 208 -4.11 5.96 14.22
N THR A 209 -2.83 6.04 13.86
CA THR A 209 -2.37 6.82 12.69
C THR A 209 -2.92 6.25 11.38
N ILE A 210 -2.96 4.92 11.21
CA ILE A 210 -3.56 4.29 10.03
C ILE A 210 -5.07 4.57 9.95
N PHE A 211 -5.79 4.51 11.08
CA PHE A 211 -7.20 4.88 11.14
C PHE A 211 -7.42 6.36 10.81
N PHE A 212 -6.55 7.25 11.30
CA PHE A 212 -6.57 8.65 10.93
C PHE A 212 -6.41 8.83 9.42
N TYR A 213 -5.46 8.14 8.77
CA TYR A 213 -5.30 8.23 7.31
C TYR A 213 -6.49 7.69 6.53
N TYR A 214 -7.21 6.70 7.06
CA TYR A 214 -8.49 6.27 6.47
C TYR A 214 -9.53 7.41 6.52
N ILE A 215 -9.70 8.05 7.68
CA ILE A 215 -10.63 9.18 7.85
C ILE A 215 -10.23 10.35 6.95
N LEU A 216 -8.94 10.67 6.89
CA LEU A 216 -8.39 11.69 6.00
C LEU A 216 -8.70 11.37 4.54
N GLY A 217 -8.48 10.13 4.08
CA GLY A 217 -8.81 9.74 2.72
C GLY A 217 -10.28 9.87 2.38
N ARG A 218 -11.16 9.49 3.32
CA ARG A 218 -12.61 9.67 3.18
C ARG A 218 -12.99 11.15 3.07
N PHE A 219 -12.39 11.99 3.90
CA PHE A 219 -12.58 13.43 3.88
C PHE A 219 -12.12 14.05 2.56
N LEU A 220 -10.90 13.74 2.12
CA LEU A 220 -10.34 14.23 0.86
C LEU A 220 -11.19 13.78 -0.35
N ASN A 221 -11.59 12.51 -0.41
CA ASN A 221 -12.44 12.02 -1.49
C ASN A 221 -13.79 12.77 -1.54
N ARG A 222 -14.39 13.07 -0.39
CA ARG A 222 -15.61 13.90 -0.31
C ARG A 222 -15.37 15.36 -0.72
N MET A 223 -14.23 15.94 -0.38
CA MET A 223 -13.90 17.30 -0.82
C MET A 223 -13.73 17.39 -2.33
N ILE A 224 -13.04 16.42 -2.94
CA ILE A 224 -12.73 16.41 -4.37
C ILE A 224 -13.99 16.12 -5.20
N TRP A 225 -14.80 15.15 -4.76
CA TRP A 225 -15.89 14.59 -5.57
C TRP A 225 -17.30 14.87 -5.02
N GLY A 226 -17.44 15.50 -3.85
CA GLY A 226 -18.71 15.65 -3.15
C GLY A 226 -19.29 14.31 -2.67
N ASP A 227 -20.58 14.27 -2.39
CA ASP A 227 -21.31 13.03 -2.08
C ASP A 227 -21.66 12.20 -3.34
N THR A 228 -20.94 12.41 -4.45
CA THR A 228 -21.27 11.74 -5.71
C THR A 228 -21.16 10.22 -5.57
N VAL A 229 -22.27 9.54 -5.85
CA VAL A 229 -22.37 8.09 -5.94
C VAL A 229 -22.03 7.69 -7.38
N PRO A 230 -20.82 7.18 -7.70
CA PRO A 230 -20.42 6.83 -9.08
C PRO A 230 -21.32 5.81 -9.80
N VAL A 231 -22.27 5.16 -9.10
CA VAL A 231 -23.25 4.26 -9.73
C VAL A 231 -24.29 5.00 -10.58
N ARG A 232 -24.53 6.31 -10.37
CA ARG A 232 -25.61 7.03 -11.09
C ARG A 232 -25.28 7.41 -12.55
N ASP A 233 -24.01 7.46 -12.95
CA ASP A 233 -23.66 7.86 -14.33
C ASP A 233 -23.75 6.72 -15.35
N VAL A 234 -23.82 5.46 -14.91
CA VAL A 234 -24.17 4.33 -15.79
C VAL A 234 -25.67 4.33 -16.12
N HIS A 235 -26.50 5.02 -15.32
CA HIS A 235 -27.94 5.10 -15.50
C HIS A 235 -28.42 6.35 -16.25
N LYS A 236 -27.67 7.46 -16.22
CA LYS A 236 -28.10 8.71 -16.90
C LYS A 236 -28.04 8.69 -18.43
N LYS A 237 -27.33 7.75 -19.08
CA LYS A 237 -27.26 7.67 -20.56
C LYS A 237 -28.44 6.94 -21.25
N LYS A 238 -29.57 6.71 -20.57
CA LYS A 238 -30.77 6.09 -21.18
C LYS A 238 -32.04 6.95 -21.21
N CYS A 239 -31.97 8.21 -20.79
CA CYS A 239 -33.06 9.17 -21.02
C CYS A 239 -32.53 10.34 -21.84
N LYS A 240 -32.51 10.16 -23.16
CA LYS A 240 -32.75 11.19 -24.18
C LYS A 240 -33.00 10.46 -25.49
#